data_AF-F3KFB1-F1
#
_entry.id   AF-F3KFB1-F1
#
_cell.length_a   1.000
_cell.length_b   1.000
_cell.length_c   1.000
_cell.angle_alpha   90.00
_cell.angle_beta   90.00
_cell.angle_gamma   90.00
#
_symmetry.space_group_name_H-M   'P 1'
#
loop_
_entity.id
_entity.type
_entity.pdbx_description
1 polymer ?
#
loop_
_entity_poly.entity_id
_entity_poly.type
_entity_poly.pdbx_seq_one_letter_code
_entity_poly.pdbx_strand_id
1 'polypeptide(L)'
;MQKKAEYTLAELAEHLDAELRGEAEFVVNGLASLPDAGGSDISFLSDHKYLSTLKTSRAGAVILKPEHAAEAPGNVLISDNPYLGLCKNIALI
;
A
#
# COMPACT_ATOMS: atom_id res chain seq x y z
N MET A 1 5.89 4.18 24.97
CA MET A 1 5.52 5.08 23.87
C MET A 1 5.85 4.35 22.58
N GLN A 2 4.86 3.75 21.90
CA GLN A 2 5.10 3.05 20.64
C GLN A 2 5.37 4.12 19.56
N LYS A 3 6.54 4.01 18.95
CA LYS A 3 6.99 4.88 17.86
C LYS A 3 6.14 4.51 16.64
N LYS A 4 5.24 5.39 16.19
CA LYS A 4 4.59 5.22 14.89
C LYS A 4 5.70 5.12 13.86
N ALA A 5 5.84 3.97 13.23
CA ALA A 5 6.86 3.77 12.24
C ALA A 5 6.39 4.42 10.94
N GLU A 6 6.91 5.63 10.69
CA GLU A 6 6.81 6.30 9.40
C GLU A 6 7.71 5.56 8.42
N TYR A 7 7.12 4.96 7.39
CA TYR A 7 7.86 4.32 6.31
C TYR A 7 7.59 5.06 5.01
N THR A 8 8.63 5.25 4.22
CA THR A 8 8.49 5.72 2.85
C THR A 8 8.03 4.59 1.94
N LEU A 9 7.38 4.93 0.82
CA LEU A 9 7.03 3.92 -0.18
C LEU A 9 8.26 3.25 -0.80
N ALA A 10 9.39 3.96 -0.89
CA ALA A 10 10.66 3.36 -1.31
C ALA A 10 11.09 2.22 -0.38
N GLU A 11 11.10 2.46 0.93
CA GLU A 11 11.50 1.47 1.92
C GLU A 11 10.55 0.26 1.93
N LEU A 12 9.25 0.52 1.77
CA LEU A 12 8.26 -0.54 1.64
C LEU A 12 8.45 -1.32 0.34
N ALA A 13 8.69 -0.66 -0.79
CA ALA A 13 8.95 -1.32 -2.06
C ALA A 13 10.14 -2.29 -1.94
N GLU A 14 11.25 -1.84 -1.35
CA GLU A 14 12.43 -2.68 -1.12
C GLU A 14 12.15 -3.84 -0.14
N HIS A 15 11.42 -3.59 0.96
CA HIS A 15 11.09 -4.64 1.93
C HIS A 15 10.14 -5.71 1.39
N LEU A 16 9.19 -5.29 0.55
CA LEU A 16 8.14 -6.15 0.01
C LEU A 16 8.56 -6.81 -1.32
N ASP A 17 9.76 -6.51 -1.80
CA ASP A 17 10.24 -6.87 -3.15
C ASP A 17 9.18 -6.49 -4.20
N ALA A 18 8.70 -5.25 -4.10
CA ALA A 18 7.61 -4.72 -4.88
C ALA A 18 8.10 -3.58 -5.77
N GLU A 19 7.55 -3.47 -6.97
CA GLU A 19 7.81 -2.33 -7.85
C GLU A 19 6.98 -1.13 -7.38
N LEU A 20 7.66 -0.05 -7.03
CA LEU A 20 7.02 1.23 -6.73
C LEU A 20 6.67 1.97 -8.01
N ARG A 21 5.42 2.41 -8.10
CA ARG A 21 4.96 3.35 -9.12
C ARG A 21 4.27 4.53 -8.46
N GLY A 22 4.89 5.70 -8.55
CA GLY A 22 4.43 6.93 -7.91
C GLY A 22 5.58 7.64 -7.20
N GLU A 23 5.28 8.25 -6.06
CA GLU A 23 6.22 9.04 -5.27
C GLU A 23 6.92 8.20 -4.20
N ALA A 24 8.23 8.01 -4.37
CA ALA A 24 9.04 7.16 -3.49
C ALA A 24 9.23 7.72 -2.08
N GLU A 25 9.31 9.04 -1.97
CA GLU A 25 9.46 9.77 -0.71
C GLU A 25 8.13 9.92 0.04
N PHE A 26 7.02 9.40 -0.51
CA PHE A 26 5.73 9.47 0.14
C PHE A 26 5.75 8.67 1.45
N VAL A 27 5.45 9.34 2.56
CA VAL A 27 5.48 8.75 3.90
C VAL A 27 4.10 8.21 4.27
N VAL A 28 4.04 6.92 4.59
CA VAL A 28 2.85 6.28 5.16
C VAL A 28 2.97 6.18 6.68
N ASN A 29 1.87 6.49 7.35
CA ASN A 29 1.78 6.63 8.81
C ASN A 29 0.89 5.56 9.47
N GLY A 30 0.25 4.74 8.66
CA GLY A 30 -0.76 3.80 9.10
C GLY A 30 -1.07 2.81 8.01
N LEU A 31 -1.67 1.70 8.44
CA LEU A 31 -2.11 0.63 7.59
C LEU A 31 -3.60 0.43 7.78
N ALA A 32 -4.35 0.53 6.68
CA ALA A 32 -5.80 0.46 6.73
C ALA A 32 -6.33 -0.25 5.48
N SER A 33 -7.53 -0.81 5.60
CA SER A 33 -8.24 -1.39 4.46
C SER A 33 -8.64 -0.31 3.47
N LEU A 34 -8.72 -0.63 2.18
CA LEU A 34 -9.12 0.30 1.11
C LEU A 34 -10.29 1.26 1.43
N PRO A 35 -11.40 0.80 2.06
CA PRO A 35 -12.52 1.69 2.39
C PRO A 35 -12.27 2.62 3.58
N ASP A 36 -11.36 2.25 4.49
CA ASP A 36 -11.07 3.00 5.72
C ASP A 36 -9.78 3.83 5.64
N ALA A 37 -8.94 3.56 4.64
CA ALA A 37 -7.65 4.21 4.50
C ALA A 37 -7.76 5.68 4.11
N GLY A 38 -7.04 6.50 4.87
CA GLY A 38 -6.88 7.92 4.61
C GLY A 38 -5.68 8.22 3.70
N GLY A 39 -5.52 9.52 3.42
CA GLY A 39 -4.49 10.03 2.53
C GLY A 39 -3.05 9.79 2.98
N SER A 40 -2.82 9.32 4.20
CA SER A 40 -1.48 9.00 4.74
C SER A 40 -1.35 7.51 5.10
N ASP A 41 -2.34 6.69 4.75
CA ASP A 41 -2.36 5.27 5.05
C ASP A 41 -2.03 4.45 3.79
N ILE A 42 -1.40 3.30 4.02
CA ILE A 42 -1.24 2.28 2.99
C ILE A 42 -2.34 1.25 3.08
N SER A 43 -2.89 0.91 1.91
CA SER A 43 -3.89 -0.14 1.73
C SER A 43 -3.36 -1.27 0.87
N PHE A 44 -4.07 -2.40 0.87
CA PHE A 44 -3.77 -3.52 0.00
C PHE A 44 -5.04 -4.00 -0.71
N LEU A 45 -4.89 -4.34 -1.98
CA LEU A 45 -5.96 -4.91 -2.79
C LEU A 45 -5.94 -6.43 -2.63
N SER A 46 -6.83 -6.95 -1.79
CA SER A 46 -6.92 -8.39 -1.52
C SER A 46 -7.60 -9.18 -2.63
N ASP A 47 -8.56 -8.56 -3.32
CA ASP A 47 -9.45 -9.19 -4.29
C ASP A 47 -9.86 -8.19 -5.37
N HIS A 48 -10.12 -8.69 -6.59
CA HIS A 48 -10.66 -7.92 -7.71
C HIS A 48 -11.96 -7.17 -7.37
N LYS A 49 -12.76 -7.67 -6.42
CA LYS A 49 -14.01 -7.01 -5.99
C LYS A 49 -13.79 -5.61 -5.41
N TYR A 50 -12.58 -5.32 -4.93
CA TYR A 50 -12.22 -4.01 -4.39
C TYR A 50 -11.68 -3.03 -5.46
N LEU A 51 -11.62 -3.42 -6.74
CA LEU A 51 -11.21 -2.52 -7.83
C LEU A 51 -12.13 -1.30 -7.96
N SER A 52 -13.43 -1.48 -7.72
CA SER A 52 -14.37 -0.36 -7.67
C SER A 52 -14.06 0.58 -6.52
N THR A 53 -13.70 0.03 -5.35
CA THR A 53 -13.29 0.81 -4.17
C THR A 53 -11.95 1.50 -4.40
N LEU A 54 -11.01 0.88 -5.12
CA LEU A 54 -9.70 1.42 -5.46
C LEU A 54 -9.82 2.75 -6.20
N LYS A 55 -10.73 2.84 -7.18
CA LYS A 55 -10.98 4.06 -7.95
C LYS A 55 -11.53 5.20 -7.09
N THR A 56 -12.17 4.88 -5.97
CA THR A 56 -12.75 5.85 -5.02
C THR A 56 -11.96 5.97 -3.72
N SER A 57 -10.87 5.22 -3.57
CA SER A 57 -10.12 5.14 -2.32
C SER A 57 -9.36 6.43 -2.10
N ARG A 58 -9.21 6.78 -0.81
CA ARG A 58 -8.40 7.91 -0.37
C ARG A 58 -7.06 7.47 0.18
N ALA A 59 -6.69 6.20 0.03
CA ALA A 59 -5.40 5.68 0.46
C ALA A 59 -4.26 6.48 -0.18
N GLY A 60 -3.24 6.82 0.61
CA GLY A 60 -2.03 7.47 0.10
C GLY A 60 -1.19 6.55 -0.78
N ALA A 61 -1.28 5.24 -0.54
CA ALA A 61 -0.68 4.21 -1.37
C ALA A 61 -1.46 2.89 -1.34
N VAL A 62 -1.37 2.10 -2.41
CA VAL A 62 -2.02 0.79 -2.50
C VAL A 62 -1.07 -0.31 -2.97
N ILE A 63 -1.01 -1.41 -2.22
CA ILE A 63 -0.30 -2.63 -2.59
C ILE A 63 -1.24 -3.51 -3.43
N LEU A 64 -0.81 -3.90 -4.62
CA LEU A 64 -1.63 -4.69 -5.55
C LEU A 64 -0.75 -5.52 -6.48
N LYS A 65 -1.39 -6.41 -7.24
CA LYS A 65 -0.71 -7.18 -8.29
C LYS A 65 -0.50 -6.34 -9.56
N PRO A 66 0.50 -6.64 -10.39
CA PRO A 66 0.81 -5.89 -11.62
C PRO A 66 -0.39 -5.74 -12.57
N GLU A 67 -1.26 -6.75 -12.63
CA GLU A 67 -2.51 -6.75 -13.40
C GLU A 67 -3.49 -5.62 -13.02
N HIS A 68 -3.39 -5.05 -11.82
CA HIS A 68 -4.26 -3.98 -11.32
C HIS A 68 -3.60 -2.61 -11.22
N ALA A 69 -2.28 -2.54 -11.44
CA ALA A 69 -1.52 -1.32 -11.26
C ALA A 69 -1.94 -0.21 -12.22
N ALA A 70 -2.49 -0.57 -13.38
CA ALA A 70 -3.00 0.38 -14.36
C ALA A 70 -4.33 1.02 -13.95
N GLU A 71 -5.09 0.39 -13.06
CA GLU A 71 -6.42 0.87 -12.65
C GLU A 71 -6.39 1.73 -11.37
N ALA A 72 -5.27 1.69 -10.66
CA ALA A 72 -5.11 2.38 -9.39
C ALA A 72 -4.75 3.86 -9.59
N PRO A 73 -5.48 4.79 -8.94
CA PRO A 73 -5.07 6.18 -8.90
C PRO A 73 -3.98 6.39 -7.84
N GLY A 74 -2.92 7.13 -8.18
CA GLY A 74 -1.90 7.56 -7.22
C GLY A 74 -0.71 6.61 -7.07
N ASN A 75 -0.21 6.48 -5.84
CA ASN A 75 0.97 5.68 -5.55
C ASN A 75 0.60 4.21 -5.36
N VAL A 76 1.35 3.32 -6.02
CA VAL A 76 1.12 1.88 -5.90
C VAL A 76 2.41 1.11 -5.71
N LEU A 77 2.30 0.05 -4.91
CA LEU A 77 3.32 -0.97 -4.75
C LEU A 77 2.85 -2.24 -5.43
N ILE A 78 3.59 -2.64 -6.45
CA ILE A 78 3.24 -3.74 -7.33
C ILE A 78 4.03 -4.96 -6.86
N SER A 79 3.32 -5.93 -6.27
CA SER A 79 3.94 -7.17 -5.79
C SER A 79 3.14 -8.37 -6.27
N ASP A 80 3.83 -9.43 -6.67
CA ASP A 80 3.18 -10.71 -6.99
C ASP A 80 2.60 -11.40 -5.73
N ASN A 81 3.10 -11.02 -4.54
CA ASN A 81 2.67 -11.56 -3.26
C ASN A 81 2.25 -10.44 -2.27
N PRO A 82 1.14 -9.72 -2.54
CA PRO A 82 0.70 -8.60 -1.71
C PRO A 82 0.42 -8.98 -0.25
N TYR A 83 0.09 -10.26 0.00
CA TYR A 83 -0.22 -10.80 1.32
C TYR A 83 1.02 -11.04 2.20
N LEU A 84 2.16 -11.43 1.60
CA LEU A 84 3.38 -11.78 2.34
C LEU A 84 4.09 -10.56 2.89
N GLY A 85 4.01 -9.46 2.15
CA GLY A 85 4.60 -8.21 2.54
C GLY A 85 3.95 -7.59 3.79
N LEU A 86 2.63 -7.74 3.92
CA LEU A 86 1.87 -7.26 5.08
C LEU A 86 2.29 -8.03 6.35
N CYS A 87 2.18 -9.37 6.33
CA CYS A 87 2.34 -10.20 7.53
C CYS A 87 3.72 -10.13 8.18
N LYS A 88 4.77 -9.80 7.43
CA LYS A 88 6.12 -9.67 8.01
C LYS A 88 6.30 -8.40 8.84
N ASN A 89 5.54 -7.34 8.56
CA ASN A 89 5.82 -6.00 9.10
C ASN A 89 4.68 -5.38 9.94
N ILE A 90 3.51 -6.03 10.08
CA ILE A 90 2.47 -5.60 11.05
C ILE A 90 3.00 -5.62 12.51
N ALA A 91 4.12 -6.29 12.78
CA ALA A 91 4.74 -6.27 14.10
C ALA A 91 5.46 -4.94 14.45
N LEU A 92 5.54 -3.98 13.53
CA LEU A 92 6.39 -2.79 13.66
C LEU A 92 5.69 -1.44 13.37
N ILE A 93 4.38 -1.41 13.10
CA ILE A 93 3.60 -0.16 12.87
C ILE A 93 2.58 0.06 14.00
#